data_AF-A0A4R6MI05-F1
#
_entry.id   AF-A0A4R6MI05-F1
#
_cell.length_a   1.000
_cell.length_b   1.000
_cell.length_c   1.000
_cell.angle_alpha   90.00
_cell.angle_beta   90.00
_cell.angle_gamma   90.00
#
_symmetry.space_group_name_H-M   'P 1'
#
loop_
_entity.id
_entity.type
_entity.pdbx_description
1 polymer ?
#
loop_
_entity_poly.entity_id
_entity_poly.type
_entity_poly.pdbx_seq_one_letter_code
_entity_poly.pdbx_strand_id
1 'polypeptide(L)'
;MILKERLLGVGGALFGALLLLYLIPTFVTGEVTESGDPSFFPRIAGWLFLVLGGLQILFATPSEETLPSKQEMGRLVLFVGAMVLGTSLLPIVGFLPYSMGLMAVIVLMVFEKRPHWIALTIVGVPIGTWLLFEQILQRPLP
;
A
#
# COMPACT_ATOMS: atom_id res chain seq x y z
N MET A 1 4.99 21.16 -16.58
CA MET A 1 3.78 21.94 -16.99
C MET A 1 2.81 21.84 -15.84
N ILE A 2 2.84 22.80 -14.90
CA ILE A 2 2.42 22.69 -13.47
C ILE A 2 1.04 22.08 -13.18
N LEU A 3 0.15 22.06 -14.19
CA LEU A 3 -1.21 21.53 -14.08
C LEU A 3 -1.22 20.02 -13.81
N LYS A 4 -0.30 19.25 -14.40
CA LYS A 4 -0.26 17.79 -14.24
C LYS A 4 0.11 17.40 -12.81
N GLU A 5 1.09 18.09 -12.26
CA GLU A 5 1.61 17.92 -10.91
C GLU A 5 0.53 18.28 -9.88
N ARG A 6 -0.24 19.33 -10.13
CA ARG A 6 -1.41 19.69 -9.32
C ARG A 6 -2.54 18.68 -9.42
N LEU A 7 -2.83 18.14 -10.61
CA LEU A 7 -3.85 17.10 -10.78
C LEU A 7 -3.51 15.82 -10.00
N LEU A 8 -2.23 15.43 -9.96
CA LEU A 8 -1.77 14.32 -9.11
C LEU A 8 -2.00 14.63 -7.62
N GLY A 9 -1.69 15.87 -7.19
CA GLY A 9 -1.98 16.33 -5.83
C GLY A 9 -3.47 16.30 -5.49
N VAL A 10 -4.34 16.75 -6.42
CA VAL A 10 -5.80 16.66 -6.29
C VAL A 10 -6.25 15.20 -6.15
N GLY A 11 -5.72 14.31 -6.99
CA GLY A 11 -6.02 12.88 -6.90
C GLY A 11 -5.65 12.30 -5.53
N GLY A 12 -4.45 12.58 -5.03
CA GLY A 12 -4.00 12.16 -3.70
C GLY A 12 -4.85 12.72 -2.58
N ALA A 13 -5.16 14.03 -2.63
CA ALA A 13 -5.97 14.69 -1.61
C ALA A 13 -7.40 14.14 -1.57
N LEU A 14 -8.04 13.97 -2.73
CA LEU A 14 -9.37 13.37 -2.84
C LEU A 14 -9.39 11.92 -2.35
N PHE A 15 -8.35 11.14 -2.66
CA PHE A 15 -8.24 9.77 -2.17
C PHE A 15 -8.08 9.72 -0.65
N GLY A 16 -7.24 10.59 -0.08
CA GLY A 16 -7.10 10.75 1.38
C GLY A 16 -8.41 11.15 2.06
N ALA A 17 -9.15 12.09 1.48
CA ALA A 17 -10.47 12.49 1.96
C ALA A 17 -11.49 11.33 1.87
N LEU A 18 -11.51 10.60 0.76
CA LEU A 18 -12.36 9.41 0.58
C LEU A 18 -12.06 8.34 1.63
N LEU A 19 -10.78 8.08 1.92
CA LEU A 19 -10.36 7.17 2.98
C LEU A 19 -10.91 7.60 4.33
N LEU A 20 -10.67 8.86 4.72
CA LEU A 20 -11.00 9.37 6.05
C LEU A 20 -12.50 9.54 6.28
N LEU A 21 -13.24 10.01 5.27
CA LEU A 21 -14.65 10.40 5.41
C LEU A 21 -15.63 9.28 5.07
N TYR A 22 -15.23 8.30 4.26
CA TYR A 22 -16.14 7.24 3.81
C TYR A 22 -15.60 5.83 4.05
N LEU A 23 -14.43 5.49 3.50
CA LEU A 23 -13.97 4.09 3.51
C LEU A 23 -13.64 3.60 4.93
N ILE A 24 -12.87 4.36 5.71
CA ILE A 24 -12.50 3.95 7.06
C ILE A 24 -13.73 3.89 7.98
N PRO A 25 -14.60 4.93 8.05
CA PRO A 25 -15.81 4.86 8.88
C PRO A 25 -16.77 3.73 8.50
N THR A 26 -16.83 3.36 7.22
CA THR A 26 -17.79 2.35 6.73
C THR A 26 -17.28 0.92 6.86
N PHE A 27 -15.98 0.69 6.58
CA PHE A 27 -15.43 -0.66 6.42
C PHE A 27 -14.49 -1.11 7.53
N VAL A 28 -14.03 -0.21 8.40
CA VAL A 28 -13.23 -0.58 9.58
C VAL A 28 -14.15 -0.70 10.79
N THR A 29 -14.70 -1.89 10.99
CA THR A 29 -15.73 -2.18 12.00
C THR A 29 -15.19 -2.79 13.30
N GLY A 30 -13.88 -2.84 13.50
CA GLY A 30 -13.29 -3.40 14.72
C GLY A 30 -13.40 -2.44 15.91
N GLU A 31 -13.76 -2.99 17.08
CA GLU A 31 -13.74 -2.25 18.34
C GLU A 31 -12.30 -1.97 18.79
N VAL A 32 -12.13 -0.90 19.58
CA VAL A 32 -10.84 -0.61 20.22
C VAL A 32 -10.61 -1.66 21.31
N THR A 33 -9.63 -2.54 21.10
CA THR A 33 -9.22 -3.55 22.08
C THR A 33 -7.92 -3.14 22.78
N GLU A 34 -7.44 -3.94 23.74
CA GLU A 34 -6.10 -3.77 24.33
C GLU A 34 -4.99 -3.82 23.27
N SER A 35 -5.27 -4.40 22.10
CA SER A 35 -4.38 -4.50 20.94
C SER A 35 -4.32 -3.21 20.10
N GLY A 36 -5.10 -2.18 20.44
CA GLY A 36 -5.12 -0.87 19.77
C GLY A 36 -6.30 -0.65 18.80
N ASP A 37 -6.49 0.61 18.38
CA ASP A 37 -7.54 1.01 17.43
C ASP A 37 -7.22 0.49 16.00
N PRO A 38 -8.05 -0.38 15.41
CA PRO A 38 -7.81 -0.92 14.07
C PRO A 38 -7.86 0.14 12.96
N SER A 39 -8.49 1.29 13.22
CA SER A 39 -8.54 2.42 12.30
C SER A 39 -7.31 3.33 12.37
N PHE A 40 -6.40 3.12 13.34
CA PHE A 40 -5.24 3.98 13.56
C PHE A 40 -4.33 4.09 12.33
N PHE A 41 -3.83 2.95 11.82
CA PHE A 41 -2.94 2.95 10.66
C PHE A 41 -3.64 3.44 9.37
N PRO A 42 -4.88 2.99 9.05
CA PRO A 42 -5.63 3.56 7.93
C PRO A 42 -5.81 5.08 8.02
N ARG A 43 -6.10 5.62 9.22
CA ARG A 43 -6.26 7.07 9.41
C ARG A 43 -4.96 7.81 9.18
N ILE A 44 -3.82 7.30 9.65
CA ILE A 44 -2.51 7.90 9.35
C ILE A 44 -2.27 7.94 7.85
N ALA A 45 -2.51 6.82 7.14
CA ALA A 45 -2.36 6.78 5.69
C ALA A 45 -3.28 7.78 4.98
N GLY A 46 -4.56 7.84 5.37
CA GLY A 46 -5.53 8.80 4.84
C GLY A 46 -5.08 10.25 5.04
N TRP A 47 -4.58 10.60 6.23
CA TRP A 47 -4.02 11.92 6.52
C TRP A 47 -2.77 12.23 5.70
N LEU A 48 -1.86 11.27 5.53
CA LEU A 48 -0.67 11.45 4.70
C LEU A 48 -1.07 11.76 3.24
N PHE A 49 -2.00 11.00 2.66
CA PHE A 49 -2.52 11.30 1.32
C PHE A 49 -3.17 12.67 1.23
N LEU A 50 -4.00 13.03 2.21
CA LEU A 50 -4.71 14.31 2.24
C LEU A 50 -3.73 15.49 2.35
N VAL A 51 -2.80 15.43 3.32
CA VAL A 51 -1.85 16.50 3.60
C VAL A 51 -0.82 16.62 2.49
N LEU A 52 -0.16 15.52 2.10
CA LEU A 52 0.88 15.56 1.06
C LEU A 52 0.27 15.92 -0.30
N GLY A 53 -0.91 15.40 -0.63
CA GLY A 53 -1.66 15.80 -1.82
C GLY A 53 -2.01 17.29 -1.79
N GLY A 54 -2.50 17.80 -0.65
CA GLY A 54 -2.77 19.23 -0.45
C GLY A 54 -1.53 20.10 -0.61
N LEU A 55 -0.42 19.72 0.01
CA LEU A 55 0.86 20.40 -0.15
C LEU A 55 1.31 20.39 -1.60
N GLN A 56 1.16 19.27 -2.32
CA GLN A 56 1.48 19.19 -3.74
C GLN A 56 0.61 20.13 -4.59
N ILE A 57 -0.69 20.29 -4.29
CA ILE A 57 -1.54 21.25 -5.00
C ILE A 57 -1.02 22.69 -4.82
N LEU A 58 -0.64 23.06 -3.59
CA LEU A 58 -0.23 24.41 -3.23
C LEU A 58 1.19 24.75 -3.68
N PHE A 59 2.12 23.78 -3.54
CA PHE A 59 3.55 23.99 -3.69
C PHE A 59 4.18 23.24 -4.88
N ALA A 60 3.38 22.61 -5.75
CA ALA A 60 3.91 21.97 -6.96
C ALA A 60 4.79 22.93 -7.74
N THR A 61 6.01 22.50 -8.04
CA THR A 61 6.89 23.11 -9.02
C THR A 61 6.76 22.39 -10.35
N PRO A 62 7.05 23.05 -11.48
CA PRO A 62 7.09 22.37 -12.77
C PRO A 62 8.11 21.23 -12.72
N SER A 63 7.65 20.01 -13.00
CA SER A 63 8.53 18.86 -13.17
C SER A 63 8.76 18.61 -14.66
N GLU A 64 9.97 18.16 -15.00
CA GLU A 64 10.28 17.60 -16.32
C GLU A 64 9.86 16.13 -16.44
N GLU A 65 9.37 15.53 -15.34
CA GLU A 65 8.92 14.15 -15.38
C GLU A 65 7.77 13.95 -16.36
N THR A 66 7.93 12.91 -17.17
CA THR A 66 6.93 12.50 -18.13
C THR A 66 5.93 11.57 -17.45
N LEU A 67 4.68 11.57 -17.95
CA LEU A 67 3.68 10.63 -17.46
C LEU A 67 4.17 9.19 -17.71
N PRO A 68 3.84 8.24 -16.83
CA PRO A 68 4.25 6.86 -16.99
C PRO A 68 3.83 6.33 -18.36
N SER A 69 4.74 5.61 -19.00
CA SER A 69 4.51 4.90 -20.25
C SER A 69 3.36 3.89 -20.12
N LYS A 70 2.78 3.47 -21.25
CA LYS A 70 1.74 2.43 -21.26
C LYS A 70 2.19 1.13 -20.60
N GLN A 71 3.48 0.79 -20.70
CA GLN A 71 4.06 -0.39 -20.07
C GLN A 71 4.10 -0.24 -18.54
N GLU A 72 4.50 0.93 -18.04
CA GLU A 72 4.51 1.23 -16.60
C GLU A 72 3.09 1.27 -16.04
N MET A 73 2.13 1.82 -16.79
CA MET A 73 0.72 1.80 -16.42
C MET A 73 0.18 0.37 -16.35
N GLY A 74 0.51 -0.49 -17.33
CA GLY A 74 0.12 -1.90 -17.32
C GLY A 74 0.71 -2.67 -16.13
N ARG A 75 1.97 -2.38 -15.78
CA ARG A 75 2.61 -2.90 -14.57
C ARG A 75 1.87 -2.46 -13.31
N LEU A 76 1.56 -1.18 -13.17
CA LEU A 76 0.80 -0.68 -12.02
C LEU A 76 -0.58 -1.37 -11.90
N VAL A 77 -1.30 -1.51 -13.01
CA VAL A 77 -2.59 -2.23 -13.03
C VAL A 77 -2.44 -3.68 -12.61
N LEU A 78 -1.39 -4.38 -13.10
CA LEU A 78 -1.10 -5.75 -12.69
C LEU A 78 -0.82 -5.84 -11.19
N PHE A 79 -0.04 -4.92 -10.64
CA PHE A 79 0.27 -4.87 -9.21
C PHE A 79 -0.98 -4.64 -8.36
N VAL A 80 -1.77 -3.63 -8.69
CA VAL A 80 -3.04 -3.34 -7.99
C VAL A 80 -4.00 -4.52 -8.12
N GLY A 81 -4.09 -5.12 -9.30
CA GLY A 81 -4.91 -6.32 -9.53
C GLY A 81 -4.46 -7.51 -8.69
N ALA A 82 -3.15 -7.76 -8.60
CA ALA A 82 -2.57 -8.81 -7.77
C ALA A 82 -2.83 -8.55 -6.27
N MET A 83 -2.79 -7.29 -5.82
CA MET A 83 -3.19 -6.94 -4.46
C MET A 83 -4.66 -7.25 -4.21
N VAL A 84 -5.58 -6.78 -5.07
CA VAL A 84 -7.03 -7.00 -4.92
C VAL A 84 -7.40 -8.49 -4.93
N LEU A 85 -6.93 -9.24 -5.94
CA LEU A 85 -7.13 -10.68 -6.03
C LEU A 85 -6.54 -11.40 -4.82
N GLY A 86 -5.34 -11.00 -4.46
CA GLY A 86 -4.62 -11.48 -3.29
C GLY A 86 -5.37 -11.32 -1.98
N THR A 87 -5.97 -10.16 -1.78
CA THR A 87 -6.75 -9.86 -0.58
C THR A 87 -7.98 -10.77 -0.47
N SER A 88 -8.55 -11.17 -1.61
CA SER A 88 -9.68 -12.10 -1.66
C SER A 88 -9.25 -13.56 -1.41
N LEU A 89 -8.00 -13.91 -1.70
CA LEU A 89 -7.43 -15.24 -1.51
C LEU A 89 -6.79 -15.45 -0.13
N LEU A 90 -6.50 -14.36 0.60
CA LEU A 90 -5.89 -14.39 1.94
C LEU A 90 -6.56 -15.39 2.90
N PRO A 91 -7.90 -15.44 3.04
CA PRO A 91 -8.56 -16.38 3.96
C PRO A 91 -8.41 -17.87 3.58
N ILE A 92 -7.99 -18.16 2.35
CA ILE A 92 -7.86 -19.53 1.82
C ILE A 92 -6.39 -19.96 1.84
N VAL A 93 -5.50 -19.06 1.39
CA VAL A 93 -4.08 -19.35 1.16
C VAL A 93 -3.23 -19.08 2.41
N GLY A 94 -3.74 -18.24 3.32
CA GLY A 94 -3.01 -17.76 4.48
C GLY A 94 -2.02 -16.64 4.13
N PHE A 95 -1.60 -15.91 5.17
CA PHE A 95 -0.77 -14.72 5.06
C PHE A 95 0.60 -15.00 4.44
N LEU A 96 1.29 -16.05 4.89
CA LEU A 96 2.67 -16.32 4.46
C LEU A 96 2.80 -16.61 2.96
N PRO A 97 2.10 -17.59 2.37
CA PRO A 97 2.26 -17.87 0.95
C PRO A 97 1.78 -16.69 0.09
N TYR A 98 0.72 -16.00 0.51
CA TYR A 98 0.24 -14.81 -0.18
C TYR A 98 1.28 -13.68 -0.20
N SER A 99 1.78 -13.29 0.98
CA SER A 99 2.73 -12.18 1.12
C SER A 99 4.06 -12.48 0.43
N MET A 100 4.55 -13.72 0.47
CA MET A 100 5.73 -14.13 -0.31
C MET A 100 5.49 -14.01 -1.82
N GLY A 101 4.33 -14.45 -2.30
CA GLY A 101 3.94 -14.31 -3.72
C GLY A 101 3.85 -12.85 -4.15
N LEU A 102 3.24 -11.99 -3.33
CA LEU A 102 3.16 -10.55 -3.59
C LEU A 102 4.54 -9.91 -3.62
N MET A 103 5.43 -10.25 -2.68
CA MET A 103 6.81 -9.74 -2.67
C MET A 103 7.59 -10.22 -3.90
N ALA A 104 7.38 -11.45 -4.37
CA ALA A 104 7.97 -11.92 -5.61
C ALA A 104 7.52 -11.09 -6.82
N VAL A 105 6.22 -10.78 -6.92
CA VAL A 105 5.68 -9.89 -7.96
C VAL A 105 6.34 -8.50 -7.89
N ILE A 106 6.46 -7.92 -6.69
CA ILE A 106 7.11 -6.61 -6.50
C ILE A 106 8.57 -6.64 -6.96
N VAL A 107 9.34 -7.64 -6.51
CA VAL A 107 10.75 -7.78 -6.87
C VAL A 107 10.92 -7.91 -8.39
N LEU A 108 10.06 -8.69 -9.06
CA LEU A 108 10.06 -8.82 -10.51
C LEU A 108 9.79 -7.47 -11.22
N MET A 109 8.91 -6.64 -10.65
CA MET A 109 8.56 -5.33 -11.21
C MET A 109 9.63 -4.26 -10.98
N VAL A 110 10.34 -4.33 -9.86
CA VAL A 110 11.45 -3.41 -9.51
C VAL A 110 12.75 -3.79 -10.25
N PHE A 111 12.80 -4.98 -10.88
CA PHE A 111 13.98 -5.52 -11.55
C PHE A 111 15.21 -5.63 -10.64
N GLU A 112 15.00 -5.87 -9.34
CA GLU A 112 16.11 -6.15 -8.42
C GLU A 112 16.76 -7.49 -8.80
N LYS A 113 18.10 -7.51 -8.86
CA LYS A 113 18.88 -8.67 -9.34
C LYS A 113 19.75 -9.29 -8.26
N ARG A 114 19.94 -8.61 -7.12
CA ARG A 114 20.83 -9.06 -6.05
C ARG A 114 20.16 -10.21 -5.27
N PRO A 115 20.66 -11.45 -5.35
CA PRO A 115 19.94 -12.63 -4.86
C PRO A 115 19.69 -12.61 -3.34
N HIS A 116 20.62 -12.05 -2.56
CA HIS A 116 20.44 -11.89 -1.11
C HIS A 116 19.31 -10.91 -0.76
N TRP A 117 19.19 -9.81 -1.51
CA TRP A 117 18.09 -8.85 -1.33
C TRP A 117 16.75 -9.43 -1.78
N ILE A 118 16.75 -10.20 -2.87
CA ILE A 118 15.57 -10.91 -3.35
C ILE A 118 15.08 -11.88 -2.26
N ALA A 119 15.98 -12.73 -1.72
CA ALA A 119 15.61 -13.68 -0.68
C ALA A 119 15.13 -12.98 0.60
N LEU A 120 15.82 -11.93 1.04
CA LEU A 120 15.42 -11.14 2.21
C LEU A 120 14.04 -10.49 2.01
N THR A 121 13.75 -9.98 0.83
CA THR A 121 12.47 -9.30 0.54
C THR A 121 11.34 -10.30 0.37
N ILE A 122 11.55 -11.39 -0.38
CA ILE A 122 10.52 -12.38 -0.66
C ILE A 122 10.21 -13.23 0.57
N VAL A 123 11.21 -13.58 1.38
CA VAL A 123 11.04 -14.51 2.50
C VAL A 123 11.21 -13.80 3.84
N GLY A 124 12.29 -13.05 4.00
CA GLY A 124 12.62 -12.41 5.28
C GLY A 124 11.57 -11.41 5.74
N VAL A 125 11.09 -10.53 4.85
CA VAL A 125 10.07 -9.53 5.19
C VAL A 125 8.73 -10.19 5.56
N PRO A 126 8.15 -11.11 4.76
CA PRO A 126 6.95 -11.86 5.17
C PRO A 126 7.09 -12.60 6.50
N ILE A 127 8.17 -13.37 6.69
CA ILE A 127 8.39 -14.13 7.94
C ILE A 127 8.56 -13.17 9.12
N GLY A 128 9.35 -12.11 8.97
CA GLY A 128 9.56 -11.12 10.02
C GLY A 128 8.27 -10.41 10.40
N THR A 129 7.43 -10.09 9.42
CA THR A 129 6.10 -9.50 9.67
C THR A 129 5.20 -10.50 10.38
N TRP A 130 5.15 -11.75 9.92
CA TRP A 130 4.38 -12.82 10.56
C TRP A 130 4.81 -13.03 12.02
N LEU A 131 6.11 -13.12 12.29
CA LEU A 131 6.67 -13.25 13.65
C LEU A 131 6.28 -12.05 14.52
N LEU A 132 6.43 -10.84 14.00
CA LEU A 132 6.06 -9.63 14.74
C LEU A 132 4.58 -9.64 15.11
N PHE A 133 3.70 -9.96 14.18
CA PHE A 133 2.26 -9.90 14.43
C PHE A 133 1.75 -11.09 15.26
N GLU A 134 2.06 -12.32 14.87
CA GLU A 134 1.53 -13.49 15.57
C GLU A 134 2.25 -13.77 16.90
N GLN A 135 3.57 -13.62 16.95
CA GLN A 135 4.34 -14.04 18.12
C GLN A 135 4.56 -12.89 19.10
N ILE A 136 4.88 -11.69 18.61
CA ILE A 136 5.18 -10.54 19.49
C ILE A 136 3.89 -9.80 19.86
N LEU A 137 3.08 -9.45 18.87
CA LEU A 137 1.86 -8.66 19.06
C LEU A 137 0.62 -9.52 19.35
N GLN A 138 0.76 -10.86 19.32
CA GLN A 138 -0.32 -11.81 19.60
C GLN A 138 -1.60 -11.53 18.78
N ARG A 139 -1.41 -11.08 17.53
CA ARG A 139 -2.48 -10.74 16.61
C ARG A 139 -2.49 -11.73 15.45
N PRO A 140 -3.49 -12.62 15.36
CA PRO A 140 -3.53 -13.62 14.31
C PRO A 140 -3.69 -12.94 12.95
N LEU A 141 -2.85 -13.37 12.01
CA LEU A 141 -3.01 -13.02 10.60
C LEU A 141 -3.87 -14.09 9.91
N PRO A 142 -4.57 -13.75 8.81
CA PRO A 142 -5.40 -14.72 8.07
C PRO A 142 -4.58 -15.85 7.45
#